data_AF-A0A914QYV7-F1
#
_entry.id   AF-A0A914QYV7-F1
#
_cell.length_a   1.000
_cell.length_b   1.000
_cell.length_c   1.000
_cell.angle_alpha   90.00
_cell.angle_beta   90.00
_cell.angle_gamma   90.00
#
_symmetry.space_group_name_H-M   'P 1'
#
loop_
_entity.id
_entity.type
_entity.pdbx_description
1 polymer ?
#
loop_
_entity_poly.entity_id
_entity_poly.type
_entity_poly.pdbx_seq_one_letter_code
_entity_poly.pdbx_strand_id
1 'polypeptide(L)'
;MKREAFRKLFETITALNHMHLTGMKKLESVASSTTEINEGIRLPDPPNPPRNIVASNATAGSVCLKWDPPIFLEEGKRYWYTLTFKTRFVT
;
A
#
# COMPACT_ATOMS: atom_id res chain seq x y z
N MET A 1 -24.79 4.57 33.09
CA MET A 1 -24.32 5.23 31.85
C MET A 1 -23.12 4.55 31.18
N LYS A 2 -21.98 4.32 31.85
CA LYS A 2 -20.77 3.77 31.19
C LYS A 2 -20.91 2.33 30.67
N ARG A 3 -21.58 1.43 31.42
CA ARG A 3 -21.76 0.02 31.05
C ARG A 3 -22.54 -0.17 29.75
N GLU A 4 -23.59 0.61 29.54
CA GLU A 4 -24.39 0.54 28.32
C GLU A 4 -23.65 1.10 27.11
N ALA A 5 -22.85 2.15 27.29
CA ALA A 5 -22.00 2.70 26.24
C ALA A 5 -20.97 1.68 25.74
N PHE A 6 -20.32 0.96 26.66
CA PHE A 6 -19.38 -0.12 26.29
C PHE A 6 -20.08 -1.31 25.63
N ARG A 7 -21.28 -1.69 26.08
CA ARG A 7 -22.09 -2.71 25.43
C ARG A 7 -22.41 -2.34 23.98
N LYS A 8 -22.88 -1.11 23.74
CA LYS A 8 -23.18 -0.60 22.39
C LYS A 8 -21.93 -0.56 21.51
N LEU A 9 -20.76 -0.20 22.06
CA LEU A 9 -19.49 -0.25 21.34
C LEU A 9 -19.13 -1.69 20.94
N PHE A 10 -19.26 -2.63 21.86
CA PHE A 10 -18.97 -4.04 21.59
C PHE A 10 -19.91 -4.63 20.55
N GLU A 11 -21.21 -4.33 20.63
CA GLU A 11 -22.21 -4.71 19.62
C GLU A 11 -21.86 -4.12 18.25
N THR A 12 -21.41 -2.87 18.19
CA THR A 12 -21.01 -2.20 16.94
C THR A 12 -19.75 -2.84 16.35
N ILE A 13 -18.72 -3.11 17.16
CA ILE A 13 -17.48 -3.77 16.71
C ILE A 13 -17.78 -5.19 16.22
N THR A 14 -18.66 -5.90 16.94
CA THR A 14 -19.07 -7.26 16.59
C THR A 14 -19.87 -7.26 15.28
N ALA A 15 -20.82 -6.33 15.11
CA ALA A 15 -21.56 -6.15 13.86
C ALA A 15 -20.62 -5.79 12.69
N LEU A 16 -19.63 -4.92 12.92
CA LEU A 16 -18.62 -4.55 11.92
C LEU A 16 -17.78 -5.77 11.51
N ASN A 17 -17.35 -6.58 12.47
CA ASN A 17 -16.62 -7.82 12.21
C ASN A 17 -17.47 -8.83 11.44
N HIS A 18 -18.75 -8.99 11.79
CA HIS A 18 -19.65 -9.84 11.03
C HIS A 18 -19.86 -9.33 9.60
N MET A 19 -19.88 -8.01 9.37
CA MET A 19 -19.96 -7.45 8.00
C MET A 19 -18.66 -7.67 7.21
N HIS A 20 -17.49 -7.44 7.83
CA HIS A 20 -16.18 -7.61 7.19
C HIS A 20 -15.91 -9.08 6.85
N LEU A 21 -16.21 -9.99 7.79
CA LEU A 21 -15.98 -11.43 7.64
C LEU A 21 -17.00 -12.09 6.71
N THR A 22 -18.26 -11.65 6.69
CA THR A 22 -19.26 -12.14 5.72
C THR A 22 -18.88 -11.73 4.29
N GLY A 23 -18.33 -10.53 4.11
CA GLY A 23 -17.78 -10.09 2.82
C GLY A 23 -16.60 -10.95 2.35
N MET A 24 -15.69 -11.33 3.26
CA MET A 24 -14.52 -12.15 2.93
C MET A 24 -14.85 -13.65 2.75
N LYS A 25 -15.82 -14.20 3.49
CA LYS A 25 -16.26 -15.59 3.31
C LYS A 25 -16.95 -15.82 1.96
N LYS A 26 -17.65 -14.82 1.44
CA LYS A 26 -18.22 -14.86 0.09
C LYS A 26 -17.13 -14.90 -1.00
N LEU A 27 -15.91 -14.45 -0.70
CA LEU A 27 -14.75 -14.58 -1.58
C LEU A 27 -14.15 -16.00 -1.54
N GLU A 28 -14.09 -16.65 -0.38
CA GLU A 28 -13.52 -18.01 -0.24
C GLU A 28 -14.36 -19.10 -0.92
N SER A 29 -15.70 -19.00 -0.91
CA SER A 29 -16.55 -19.99 -1.59
C SER A 29 -16.48 -19.90 -3.12
N VAL A 30 -16.15 -18.73 -3.66
CA VAL A 30 -15.93 -18.53 -5.11
C VAL A 30 -14.59 -19.12 -5.54
N ALA A 31 -13.55 -19.03 -4.70
CA ALA A 31 -12.23 -19.57 -4.98
C ALA A 31 -12.19 -21.11 -5.08
N SER A 32 -13.16 -21.82 -4.49
CA SER A 32 -13.22 -23.30 -4.52
C SER A 32 -14.10 -23.87 -5.62
N SER A 33 -14.81 -23.03 -6.39
CA SER A 33 -15.78 -23.46 -7.42
C SER A 33 -15.59 -22.75 -8.76
N THR A 34 -14.35 -22.45 -9.13
CA THR A 34 -14.03 -21.89 -10.47
C THR A 34 -12.92 -22.67 -11.13
N THR A 35 -13.29 -23.81 -11.71
CA THR A 35 -12.53 -24.44 -12.79
C THR A 35 -12.69 -23.68 -14.12
N GLU A 36 -13.50 -22.61 -14.22
CA GLU A 36 -13.81 -21.92 -15.50
C GLU A 36 -14.00 -20.39 -15.43
N ILE A 37 -13.48 -19.66 -14.44
CA ILE A 37 -13.42 -18.18 -14.49
C ILE A 37 -12.08 -17.70 -13.93
N ASN A 38 -11.03 -17.83 -14.74
CA ASN A 38 -9.66 -17.43 -14.42
C ASN A 38 -9.42 -15.94 -14.72
N GLU A 39 -10.35 -15.07 -14.32
CA GLU A 39 -10.14 -13.62 -14.30
C GLU A 39 -9.96 -13.19 -12.83
N GLY A 40 -8.88 -13.68 -12.25
CA GLY A 40 -8.41 -13.23 -10.95
C GLY A 40 -8.17 -11.72 -10.97
N ILE A 41 -8.51 -11.05 -9.87
CA ILE A 41 -8.17 -9.66 -9.60
C ILE A 41 -6.64 -9.54 -9.71
N ARG A 42 -6.15 -9.19 -10.90
CA ARG A 42 -4.76 -8.84 -11.14
C ARG A 42 -4.58 -7.44 -10.58
N LEU A 43 -3.87 -7.34 -9.46
CA LEU A 43 -3.37 -6.04 -9.02
C LEU A 43 -2.52 -5.46 -10.16
N PRO A 44 -2.64 -4.16 -10.45
CA PRO A 44 -1.78 -3.53 -11.44
C PRO A 44 -0.33 -3.72 -11.02
N ASP A 45 0.53 -4.04 -11.99
CA ASP A 45 1.95 -4.19 -11.74
C ASP A 45 2.51 -2.89 -11.12
N PRO A 46 3.39 -3.00 -10.11
CA PRO A 46 3.99 -1.82 -9.51
C PRO A 46 4.77 -1.01 -10.57
N PRO A 47 4.78 0.33 -10.46
CA PRO A 47 5.53 1.14 -11.39
C PRO A 47 7.02 0.79 -11.33
N ASN A 48 7.69 0.92 -12.47
CA ASN A 48 9.13 0.74 -12.52
C ASN A 48 9.83 1.75 -11.57
N PRO A 49 10.94 1.35 -10.92
CA PRO A 49 11.65 2.24 -10.01
C PRO A 49 12.32 3.41 -10.77
N PRO A 50 12.51 4.57 -10.11
CA PRO A 50 13.35 5.64 -10.65
C PRO A 50 14.80 5.18 -10.80
N ARG A 51 15.53 5.79 -11.74
CA ARG A 51 16.87 5.36 -12.13
C ARG A 51 17.91 6.41 -11.78
N ASN A 52 19.18 6.00 -11.75
CA ASN A 52 20.33 6.91 -11.68
C ASN A 52 20.24 7.96 -10.56
N ILE A 53 19.92 7.53 -9.33
CA ILE A 53 19.91 8.44 -8.18
C ILE A 53 21.32 8.94 -7.89
N VAL A 54 21.50 10.25 -7.91
CA VAL A 54 22.77 10.93 -7.66
C VAL A 54 22.58 11.98 -6.57
N ALA A 55 23.45 11.94 -5.58
CA ALA A 55 23.57 12.96 -4.55
C ALA A 55 24.60 14.02 -4.96
N SER A 56 24.28 15.29 -4.76
CA SER A 56 25.10 16.45 -5.11
C SER A 56 24.90 17.57 -4.08
N ASN A 57 25.78 18.57 -4.09
CA ASN A 57 25.68 19.77 -3.24
C ASN A 57 25.41 19.45 -1.77
N ALA A 58 26.19 18.53 -1.20
CA ALA A 58 26.07 18.21 0.22
C ALA A 58 26.50 19.40 1.07
N THR A 59 25.67 19.78 2.03
CA THR A 59 25.97 20.77 3.06
C THR A 59 25.98 20.09 4.44
N ALA A 60 26.20 20.85 5.50
CA ALA A 60 26.15 20.33 6.87
C ALA A 60 24.77 19.74 7.27
N GLY A 61 23.69 20.12 6.58
CA GLY A 61 22.33 19.69 6.94
C GLY A 61 21.44 19.29 5.76
N SER A 62 21.93 19.32 4.52
CA SER A 62 21.13 19.02 3.35
C SER A 62 21.95 18.39 2.22
N VAL A 63 21.26 17.72 1.31
CA VAL A 63 21.84 17.14 0.09
C VAL A 63 20.84 17.29 -1.04
N CYS A 64 21.32 17.61 -2.24
CA CYS A 64 20.49 17.66 -3.44
C CYS A 64 20.49 16.28 -4.12
N LEU A 65 19.30 15.68 -4.27
CA LEU A 65 19.12 14.43 -5.00
C LEU A 65 18.57 14.71 -6.41
N LYS A 66 19.14 14.05 -7.41
CA LYS A 66 18.65 14.02 -8.79
C LYS A 66 18.49 12.56 -9.22
N TRP A 67 17.46 12.25 -10.00
CA TRP A 67 17.23 10.92 -10.54
C TRP A 67 16.48 11.02 -11.87
N ASP A 68 16.58 9.97 -12.66
CA ASP A 68 15.83 9.82 -13.91
C ASP A 68 14.47 9.16 -13.63
N PRO A 69 13.40 9.57 -14.35
CA PRO A 69 12.10 8.95 -14.21
C PRO A 69 12.12 7.48 -14.68
N PRO A 70 11.14 6.67 -14.24
CA PRO A 70 10.93 5.34 -14.78
C PRO A 70 10.76 5.32 -16.32
N ILE A 71 11.20 4.25 -16.98
CA ILE A 71 11.19 4.14 -18.46
C ILE A 71 9.76 4.03 -19.01
N PHE A 72 8.89 3.35 -18.28
CA PHE A 72 7.49 3.15 -18.65
C PHE A 72 6.60 3.94 -17.67
N LEU A 73 6.43 5.24 -17.96
CA LEU A 73 5.31 5.98 -17.40
C LEU A 73 4.11 5.78 -18.30
N GLU A 74 2.99 5.37 -17.71
CA GLU A 74 1.71 5.43 -18.42
C GLU A 74 1.28 6.89 -18.52
N GLU A 75 1.00 7.34 -19.74
CA GLU A 75 0.57 8.71 -20.02
C GLU A 75 -0.76 9.00 -19.31
N GLY A 76 -0.82 10.09 -18.55
CA GLY A 76 -2.00 10.47 -17.76
C GLY A 76 -2.04 9.93 -16.32
N LYS A 77 -1.10 9.07 -15.90
CA LYS A 77 -0.96 8.68 -14.49
C LYS A 77 -0.04 9.62 -13.71
N ARG A 78 -0.44 9.97 -12.49
CA ARG A 78 0.36 10.76 -11.55
C ARG A 78 1.13 9.83 -10.62
N TYR A 79 2.42 10.08 -10.49
CA TYR A 79 3.31 9.28 -9.65
C TYR A 79 3.83 10.12 -8.48
N TRP A 80 4.08 9.45 -7.36
CA TRP A 80 4.70 10.01 -6.16
C TRP A 80 6.01 9.26 -5.90
N TYR A 81 6.98 9.93 -5.30
CA TYR A 81 8.25 9.32 -4.93
C TYR A 81 8.38 9.26 -3.41
N THR A 82 8.84 8.13 -2.90
CA THR A 82 9.21 7.95 -1.49
C THR A 82 10.73 7.87 -1.40
N LEU A 83 11.32 8.73 -0.57
CA LEU A 83 12.75 8.75 -0.30
C LEU A 83 13.04 8.07 1.04
N THR A 84 13.87 7.03 1.02
CA THR A 84 14.34 6.36 2.22
C THR A 84 15.85 6.57 2.34
N PHE A 85 16.30 7.09 3.47
CA PHE A 85 17.73 7.28 3.76
C PHE A 85 18.10 6.57 5.06
N LYS A 86 19.37 6.17 5.16
CA LYS A 86 19.94 5.57 6.37
C LYS A 86 21.29 6.20 6.63
N THR A 87 21.47 6.77 7.82
CA THR A 87 22.79 7.22 8.26
C THR A 87 23.65 6.00 8.56
N ARG A 88 24.84 5.95 7.98
CA ARG A 88 25.88 5.00 8.40
C ARG A 88 26.87 5.77 9.25
N PHE A 89 26.88 5.49 10.54
CA PHE A 89 27.97 5.89 11.42
C PHE A 89 29.12 4.93 11.13
N VAL A 90 30.27 5.47 10.74
CA VAL A 90 31.51 4.70 10.64
C VAL A 90 32.21 4.89 11.99
N THR A 91 32.35 3.79 12.73
CA THR A 91 33.06 3.75 14.02
C THR A 91 34.57 3.72 13.80
#